data_AF-A0A2V5SW83-F1
#
_entry.id   AF-A0A2V5SW83-F1
#
_cell.length_a   1.000
_cell.length_b   1.000
_cell.length_c   1.000
_cell.angle_alpha   90.00
_cell.angle_beta   90.00
_cell.angle_gamma   90.00
#
_symmetry.space_group_name_H-M   'P 1'
#
loop_
_entity.id
_entity.type
_entity.pdbx_description
1 polymer ?
#
loop_
_entity_poly.entity_id
_entity_poly.type
_entity_poly.pdbx_seq_one_letter_code
_entity_poly.pdbx_strand_id
1 'polypeptide(L)'
;VDDPGYSYAILRKGIDPRKDQSYFLFSLRQPQLRRALTPLGRMTKPEIRKIAHSLGLKIADKIDSQEICFVPGNDYKAFLRSHLGDNEFHRGEIYDVDGNFVGEHDGIELFTIGQRKGLPGGSPRPRYVADLDPETNRVIVGDAEHLVCDEFVIDRVNWHPVAGIGLSAVASAKADDPGRSFEATVKIRYNHPGTVATVTPLEHDRARVRLHEPQRAVTPGQAAVIYDDDIVLGGGWICRRAFCHPERSGAESRDLATLP
;
A
#
# COMPACT_ATOMS: atom_id res chain seq x y z
N VAL A 1 8.14 -25.71 -0.32
CA VAL A 1 9.42 -26.43 -0.39
C VAL A 1 10.22 -25.90 0.77
N ASP A 2 10.55 -26.75 1.74
CA ASP A 2 11.38 -26.37 2.86
C ASP A 2 12.74 -25.89 2.30
N ASP A 3 13.05 -24.60 2.44
CA ASP A 3 14.36 -24.07 2.08
C ASP A 3 15.36 -24.65 3.10
N PRO A 4 16.24 -25.60 2.71
CA PRO A 4 17.11 -26.27 3.66
C PRO A 4 18.05 -25.25 4.29
N GLY A 5 17.88 -24.99 5.58
CA GLY A 5 18.66 -23.99 6.34
C GLY A 5 17.81 -22.99 7.13
N TYR A 6 16.50 -22.90 6.90
CA TYR A 6 15.64 -21.97 7.61
C TYR A 6 14.72 -22.68 8.61
N SER A 7 14.70 -22.20 9.85
CA SER A 7 13.78 -22.65 10.90
C SER A 7 12.35 -22.12 10.72
N TYR A 8 12.15 -21.22 9.75
CA TYR A 8 10.91 -20.52 9.44
C TYR A 8 10.55 -20.68 7.95
N ALA A 9 9.26 -20.55 7.63
CA ALA A 9 8.84 -20.50 6.23
C ALA A 9 9.18 -19.12 5.64
N ILE A 10 9.82 -19.12 4.47
CA ILE A 10 10.18 -17.89 3.74
C ILE A 10 9.16 -17.63 2.64
N LEU A 11 8.72 -16.37 2.56
CA LEU A 11 7.96 -15.87 1.43
C LEU A 11 8.92 -15.23 0.43
N ARG A 12 8.94 -15.74 -0.81
CA ARG A 12 9.75 -15.22 -1.92
C ARG A 12 8.85 -14.70 -3.05
N LYS A 13 9.39 -13.81 -3.88
CA LYS A 13 8.80 -13.40 -5.16
C LYS A 13 8.63 -14.63 -6.06
N GLY A 14 7.53 -14.67 -6.82
CA GLY A 14 7.40 -15.61 -7.93
C GLY A 14 8.45 -15.31 -9.02
N ILE A 15 8.91 -16.34 -9.73
CA ILE A 15 9.92 -16.17 -10.78
C ILE A 15 9.42 -15.34 -11.98
N ASP A 16 8.10 -15.24 -12.16
CA ASP A 16 7.48 -14.38 -13.17
C ASP A 16 7.18 -13.01 -12.56
N PRO A 17 7.99 -11.98 -12.84
CA PRO A 17 7.84 -10.67 -12.19
C PRO A 17 6.52 -9.99 -12.54
N ARG A 18 5.87 -10.36 -13.66
CA ARG A 18 4.58 -9.78 -14.06
C ARG A 18 3.39 -10.42 -13.33
N LYS A 19 3.63 -11.57 -12.71
CA LYS A 19 2.61 -12.38 -12.03
C LYS A 19 2.99 -12.71 -10.59
N ASP A 20 4.05 -12.11 -10.07
CA ASP A 20 4.44 -12.20 -8.68
C ASP A 20 3.32 -11.65 -7.78
N GLN A 21 2.86 -12.49 -6.84
CA GLN A 21 1.80 -12.15 -5.90
C GLN A 21 2.32 -12.01 -4.46
N SER A 22 3.64 -12.05 -4.25
CA SER A 22 4.26 -11.91 -2.93
C SER A 22 3.81 -10.65 -2.18
N TYR A 23 3.58 -9.55 -2.91
CA TYR A 23 3.04 -8.29 -2.39
C TYR A 23 1.69 -8.45 -1.67
N PHE A 24 0.82 -9.37 -2.08
CA PHE A 24 -0.46 -9.60 -1.38
C PHE A 24 -0.34 -10.57 -0.20
N LEU A 25 0.73 -11.36 -0.18
CA LEU A 25 0.95 -12.41 0.81
C LEU A 25 1.77 -11.94 2.01
N PHE A 26 2.27 -10.70 2.01
CA PHE A 26 3.09 -10.13 3.10
C PHE A 26 2.44 -10.20 4.49
N SER A 27 1.11 -10.22 4.55
CA SER A 27 0.33 -10.24 5.79
C SER A 27 0.19 -11.64 6.39
N LEU A 28 0.58 -12.69 5.66
CA LEU A 28 0.52 -14.06 6.16
C LEU A 28 1.51 -14.26 7.31
N ARG A 29 1.04 -14.86 8.41
CA ARG A 29 1.88 -15.18 9.57
C ARG A 29 2.54 -16.55 9.38
N GLN A 30 3.58 -16.83 10.17
CA GLN A 30 4.31 -18.10 10.11
C GLN A 30 3.43 -19.37 10.16
N PRO A 31 2.40 -19.48 11.03
CA PRO A 31 1.51 -20.64 11.00
C PRO A 31 0.76 -20.84 9.68
N GLN A 32 0.46 -19.75 8.97
CA GLN A 32 -0.19 -19.78 7.65
C GLN A 32 0.83 -20.10 6.56
N LEU A 33 1.98 -19.41 6.56
CA LEU A 33 3.07 -19.64 5.59
C LEU A 33 3.58 -21.08 5.61
N ARG A 34 3.76 -21.68 6.79
CA ARG A 34 4.21 -23.07 6.95
C ARG A 34 3.24 -24.11 6.38
N ARG A 35 1.97 -23.73 6.15
CA ARG A 35 0.94 -24.60 5.58
C ARG A 35 0.60 -24.25 4.13
N ALA A 36 1.13 -23.15 3.61
CA ALA A 36 0.86 -22.69 2.26
C ALA A 36 1.70 -23.46 1.25
N LEU A 37 1.08 -23.87 0.14
CA LEU A 37 1.76 -24.42 -1.02
C LEU A 37 1.55 -23.48 -2.21
N THR A 38 2.65 -23.00 -2.78
CA THR A 38 2.67 -22.11 -3.95
C THR A 38 3.35 -22.80 -5.13
N PRO A 39 2.80 -23.91 -5.66
CA PRO A 39 3.47 -24.76 -6.65
C PRO A 39 3.80 -24.03 -7.95
N LEU A 40 3.06 -22.97 -8.26
CA LEU A 40 3.22 -22.16 -9.47
C LEU A 40 4.33 -21.10 -9.34
N GLY A 41 4.86 -20.85 -8.14
CA GLY A 41 5.83 -19.78 -7.90
C GLY A 41 7.16 -19.93 -8.66
N ARG A 42 7.47 -21.15 -9.12
CA ARG A 42 8.67 -21.49 -9.91
C ARG A 42 8.38 -21.63 -11.40
N MET A 43 7.24 -21.13 -11.86
CA MET A 43 6.82 -21.24 -13.25
C MET A 43 6.38 -19.88 -13.77
N THR A 44 6.67 -19.64 -15.03
CA THR A 44 6.12 -18.51 -15.78
C THR A 44 4.69 -18.80 -16.21
N LYS A 45 3.89 -17.74 -16.41
CA LYS A 45 2.50 -17.91 -16.88
C LYS A 45 2.38 -18.72 -18.18
N PRO A 46 3.26 -18.56 -19.20
CA PRO A 46 3.23 -19.39 -20.40
C PRO A 46 3.45 -20.88 -20.10
N GLU A 47 4.37 -21.23 -19.20
CA GLU A 47 4.62 -22.63 -18.81
C GLU A 47 3.41 -23.23 -18.11
N ILE A 48 2.77 -22.47 -17.21
CA ILE A 48 1.54 -22.87 -16.53
C ILE A 48 0.42 -23.14 -17.54
N ARG A 49 0.25 -22.27 -18.55
CA ARG A 49 -0.75 -22.48 -19.62
C ARG A 49 -0.44 -23.72 -20.44
N LYS A 50 0.83 -23.97 -20.79
CA LYS A 50 1.25 -25.17 -21.52
C LYS A 50 0.85 -26.45 -20.76
N ILE A 51 1.06 -26.49 -19.44
CA ILE A 51 0.61 -27.61 -18.59
C ILE A 51 -0.92 -27.73 -18.60
N ALA A 52 -1.63 -26.61 -18.46
CA ALA A 52 -3.10 -26.61 -18.49
C ALA A 52 -3.65 -27.17 -19.82
N HIS A 53 -3.05 -26.82 -20.95
CA HIS A 53 -3.38 -27.40 -22.26
C HIS A 53 -3.09 -28.89 -22.33
N SER A 54 -1.91 -29.34 -21.87
CA SER A 54 -1.56 -30.77 -21.92
C SER A 54 -2.47 -31.64 -21.06
N LEU A 55 -3.05 -31.07 -20.00
CA LEU A 55 -4.03 -31.72 -19.12
C LEU A 55 -5.49 -31.58 -19.62
N GLY A 56 -5.72 -30.88 -20.73
CA GLY A 56 -7.07 -30.66 -21.27
C GLY A 56 -7.96 -29.77 -20.38
N LEU A 57 -7.38 -28.87 -19.58
CA LEU A 57 -8.14 -27.99 -18.71
C LEU A 57 -8.86 -26.90 -19.52
N LYS A 58 -10.19 -26.81 -19.39
CA LYS A 58 -11.05 -25.82 -20.08
C LYS A 58 -10.67 -24.35 -19.79
N ILE A 59 -9.90 -24.11 -18.74
CA ILE A 59 -9.49 -22.77 -18.29
C ILE A 59 -8.12 -22.34 -18.84
N ALA A 60 -7.46 -23.14 -19.68
CA ALA A 60 -6.10 -22.86 -20.15
C ALA A 60 -5.98 -21.48 -20.85
N ASP A 61 -6.98 -21.14 -21.68
CA ASP A 61 -7.05 -19.87 -22.41
C ASP A 61 -7.80 -18.76 -21.69
N LYS A 62 -8.36 -19.03 -20.51
CA LYS A 62 -9.13 -18.03 -19.77
C LYS A 62 -8.23 -16.82 -19.51
N ILE A 63 -8.74 -15.63 -19.86
CA ILE A 63 -8.09 -14.37 -19.53
C ILE A 63 -8.04 -14.27 -18.00
N ASP A 64 -6.88 -13.87 -17.49
CA ASP A 64 -6.70 -13.69 -16.05
C ASP A 64 -7.70 -12.64 -15.53
N SER A 65 -8.27 -12.90 -14.36
CA SER A 65 -9.02 -11.87 -13.65
C SER A 65 -8.09 -10.69 -13.40
N GLN A 66 -8.48 -9.53 -13.91
CA GLN A 66 -7.87 -8.25 -13.57
C GLN A 66 -8.82 -7.57 -12.59
N GLU A 67 -8.28 -6.82 -11.63
CA GLU A 67 -9.05 -6.09 -10.61
C GLU A 67 -9.68 -6.98 -9.52
N ILE A 68 -10.47 -6.37 -8.64
CA ILE A 68 -11.06 -7.01 -7.47
C ILE A 68 -12.01 -8.13 -7.91
N CYS A 69 -11.67 -9.37 -7.58
CA CYS A 69 -12.35 -10.58 -8.09
C CYS A 69 -13.87 -10.65 -7.84
N PHE A 70 -14.40 -9.92 -6.87
CA PHE A 70 -15.81 -9.91 -6.51
C PHE A 70 -16.57 -8.68 -7.02
N VAL A 71 -15.90 -7.75 -7.72
CA VAL A 71 -16.53 -6.56 -8.31
C VAL A 71 -16.84 -6.85 -9.78
N PRO A 72 -18.12 -7.02 -10.17
CA PRO A 72 -18.48 -7.26 -11.56
C PRO A 72 -18.23 -6.02 -12.43
N GLY A 73 -17.79 -6.24 -13.67
CA GLY A 73 -17.74 -5.18 -14.70
C GLY A 73 -16.68 -4.08 -14.49
N ASN A 74 -15.80 -4.20 -13.49
CA ASN A 74 -14.81 -3.18 -13.13
C ASN A 74 -15.44 -1.82 -12.74
N ASP A 75 -16.70 -1.83 -12.28
CA ASP A 75 -17.38 -0.62 -11.83
C ASP A 75 -17.42 -0.60 -10.29
N TYR A 76 -16.28 -0.20 -9.71
CA TYR A 76 -16.16 -0.07 -8.27
C TYR A 76 -17.16 0.95 -7.69
N LYS A 77 -17.52 1.99 -8.47
CA LYS A 77 -18.46 3.01 -8.02
C LYS A 77 -19.87 2.43 -7.90
N ALA A 78 -20.32 1.68 -8.91
CA ALA A 78 -21.59 0.98 -8.85
C ALA A 78 -21.61 -0.11 -7.76
N PHE A 79 -20.48 -0.79 -7.55
CA PHE A 79 -20.36 -1.77 -6.47
C PHE A 79 -20.49 -1.12 -5.09
N LEU A 80 -19.77 -0.02 -4.83
CA LEU A 80 -19.87 0.71 -3.56
C LEU A 80 -21.30 1.24 -3.36
N ARG A 81 -21.92 1.82 -4.39
CA ARG A 81 -23.30 2.32 -4.33
C ARG A 81 -24.32 1.25 -3.99
N SER A 82 -24.16 0.06 -4.55
CA SER A 82 -25.08 -1.05 -4.28
C SER A 82 -24.92 -1.66 -2.87
N HIS A 83 -23.78 -1.47 -2.20
CA HIS A 83 -23.50 -2.08 -0.89
C HIS A 83 -23.60 -1.12 0.29
N LEU A 84 -23.27 0.16 0.10
CA LEU A 84 -23.36 1.19 1.16
C LEU A 84 -24.69 1.95 1.12
N GLY A 85 -25.39 1.96 -0.03
CA GLY A 85 -26.56 2.80 -0.27
C GLY A 85 -26.18 4.26 -0.51
N ASP A 86 -26.99 5.00 -1.29
CA ASP A 86 -26.63 6.34 -1.75
C ASP A 86 -26.47 7.39 -0.63
N ASN A 87 -27.05 7.14 0.55
CA ASN A 87 -26.99 8.04 1.70
C ASN A 87 -25.74 7.86 2.58
N GLU A 88 -24.91 6.85 2.31
CA GLU A 88 -23.67 6.62 3.06
C GLU A 88 -22.44 7.24 2.38
N PHE A 89 -22.58 7.82 1.19
CA PHE A 89 -21.49 8.56 0.56
C PHE A 89 -21.30 9.92 1.20
N HIS A 90 -20.08 10.18 1.64
CA HIS A 90 -19.75 11.42 2.29
C HIS A 90 -19.48 12.50 1.25
N ARG A 91 -20.53 13.25 0.92
CA ARG A 91 -20.46 14.43 0.05
C ARG A 91 -19.62 15.52 0.70
N GLY A 92 -18.98 16.31 -0.14
CA GLY A 92 -18.10 17.37 0.32
C GLY A 92 -17.53 18.20 -0.81
N GLU A 93 -16.45 18.90 -0.48
CA GLU A 93 -15.90 19.97 -1.30
C GLU A 93 -14.49 19.61 -1.76
N ILE A 94 -14.14 20.10 -2.95
CA ILE A 94 -12.83 19.97 -3.54
C ILE A 94 -12.11 21.31 -3.41
N TYR A 95 -10.93 21.27 -2.81
CA TYR A 95 -10.03 22.41 -2.67
C TYR A 95 -8.72 22.15 -3.39
N ASP A 96 -8.06 23.19 -3.87
CA ASP A 96 -6.66 23.06 -4.27
C ASP A 96 -5.71 23.15 -3.05
N VAL A 97 -4.44 22.86 -3.28
CA VAL A 97 -3.38 22.94 -2.24
C VAL A 97 -3.20 24.34 -1.63
N ASP A 98 -3.66 25.39 -2.32
CA ASP A 98 -3.63 26.77 -1.84
C ASP A 98 -4.89 27.13 -1.03
N GLY A 99 -5.85 26.20 -0.91
CA GLY A 99 -7.10 26.38 -0.19
C GLY A 99 -8.22 27.01 -1.02
N ASN A 100 -8.06 27.17 -2.34
CA ASN A 100 -9.13 27.70 -3.18
C ASN A 100 -10.18 26.63 -3.47
N PHE A 101 -11.45 27.00 -3.38
CA PHE A 101 -12.56 26.13 -3.76
C PHE A 101 -12.54 25.83 -5.27
N VAL A 102 -12.67 24.55 -5.62
CA VAL A 102 -12.67 24.06 -7.01
C VAL A 102 -14.06 23.56 -7.44
N GLY A 103 -14.81 22.97 -6.52
CA GLY A 103 -16.13 22.39 -6.80
C GLY A 103 -16.59 21.42 -5.71
N GLU A 104 -17.73 20.78 -5.93
CA GLU A 104 -18.29 19.78 -5.01
C GLU A 104 -18.07 18.35 -5.53
N HIS A 105 -18.25 17.36 -4.66
CA HIS A 105 -18.27 15.96 -5.03
C HIS A 105 -19.35 15.14 -4.33
N ASP A 106 -19.76 14.05 -4.99
CA ASP A 106 -20.83 13.16 -4.52
C ASP A 106 -20.39 12.11 -3.49
N GLY A 107 -19.10 11.99 -3.19
CA GLY A 107 -18.59 11.05 -2.19
C GLY A 107 -17.07 10.97 -2.17
N ILE A 108 -16.44 11.14 -1.00
CA ILE A 108 -14.97 11.07 -0.86
C ILE A 108 -14.41 9.68 -1.21
N GLU A 109 -15.22 8.62 -1.03
CA GLU A 109 -14.92 7.23 -1.34
C GLU A 109 -14.70 6.97 -2.84
N LEU A 110 -15.15 7.90 -3.68
CA LEU A 110 -15.02 7.80 -5.13
C LEU A 110 -13.66 8.29 -5.63
N PHE A 111 -12.80 8.80 -4.73
CA PHE A 111 -11.50 9.35 -5.05
C PHE A 111 -10.35 8.51 -4.50
N THR A 112 -9.24 8.51 -5.23
CA THR A 112 -7.99 7.89 -4.81
C THR A 112 -6.85 8.88 -4.98
N ILE A 113 -5.93 8.95 -4.03
CA ILE A 113 -4.72 9.79 -4.16
C ILE A 113 -3.96 9.41 -5.45
N GLY A 114 -3.53 10.43 -6.19
CA GLY A 114 -2.94 10.30 -7.52
C GLY A 114 -3.94 10.17 -8.67
N GLN A 115 -5.25 10.12 -8.41
CA GLN A 115 -6.28 10.14 -9.45
C GLN A 115 -6.22 11.45 -10.24
N ARG A 116 -6.22 11.35 -11.57
CA ARG A 116 -6.26 12.49 -12.50
C ARG A 116 -7.64 12.68 -13.17
N LYS A 117 -8.32 11.58 -13.50
CA LYS A 117 -9.58 11.60 -14.27
C LYS A 117 -10.77 11.90 -13.36
N GLY A 118 -11.80 12.55 -13.89
CA GLY A 118 -13.05 12.80 -13.15
C GLY A 118 -12.95 13.89 -12.08
N LEU A 119 -11.94 14.75 -12.15
CA LEU A 119 -11.84 15.95 -11.31
C LEU A 119 -12.55 17.13 -12.02
N PRO A 120 -13.42 17.88 -11.32
CA PRO A 120 -14.10 19.05 -11.88
C PRO A 120 -13.14 20.26 -12.01
N GLY A 121 -13.63 21.33 -12.65
CA GLY A 121 -12.94 22.63 -12.65
C GLY A 121 -11.83 22.81 -13.69
N GLY A 122 -11.84 22.02 -14.78
CA GLY A 122 -11.06 22.20 -16.02
C GLY A 122 -9.82 23.09 -15.91
N SER A 123 -8.67 22.52 -15.58
CA SER A 123 -7.42 23.25 -15.37
C SER A 123 -6.52 23.22 -16.61
N PRO A 124 -5.77 24.31 -16.93
CA PRO A 124 -4.77 24.31 -17.98
C PRO A 124 -3.59 23.36 -17.69
N ARG A 125 -3.36 23.02 -16.42
CA ARG A 125 -2.37 22.01 -15.98
C ARG A 125 -3.06 20.75 -15.44
N PRO A 126 -2.47 19.55 -15.61
CA PRO A 126 -3.05 18.32 -15.08
C PRO A 126 -3.12 18.35 -13.55
N ARG A 127 -4.33 18.28 -13.00
CA ARG A 127 -4.57 18.12 -11.56
C ARG A 127 -4.66 16.66 -11.15
N TYR A 128 -4.29 16.40 -9.91
CA TYR A 128 -4.37 15.11 -9.27
C TYR A 128 -4.94 15.26 -7.86
N VAL A 129 -5.63 14.24 -7.34
CA VAL A 129 -5.96 14.16 -5.92
C VAL A 129 -4.67 14.04 -5.12
N ALA A 130 -4.30 15.10 -4.40
CA ALA A 130 -3.11 15.18 -3.57
C ALA A 130 -3.35 14.55 -2.19
N ASP A 131 -4.53 14.78 -1.61
CA ASP A 131 -4.91 14.23 -0.31
C ASP A 131 -6.44 14.08 -0.18
N LEU A 132 -6.87 13.28 0.80
CA LEU A 132 -8.25 13.01 1.15
C LEU A 132 -8.43 13.17 2.67
N ASP A 133 -9.24 14.14 3.07
CA ASP A 133 -9.59 14.41 4.46
C ASP A 133 -11.02 13.90 4.78
N PRO A 134 -11.17 12.71 5.37
CA PRO A 134 -12.46 12.14 5.74
C PRO A 134 -13.04 12.74 7.02
N GLU A 135 -12.30 13.55 7.80
CA GLU A 135 -12.90 14.26 8.93
C GLU A 135 -13.82 15.38 8.44
N THR A 136 -13.43 16.02 7.33
CA THR A 136 -14.15 17.15 6.74
C THR A 136 -14.78 16.83 5.38
N ASN A 137 -14.64 15.57 4.93
CA ASN A 137 -15.05 15.11 3.60
C ASN A 137 -14.46 15.94 2.46
N ARG A 138 -13.22 16.43 2.61
CA ARG A 138 -12.55 17.25 1.59
C ARG A 138 -11.66 16.42 0.68
N VAL A 139 -11.67 16.77 -0.59
CA VAL A 139 -10.69 16.29 -1.57
C VAL A 139 -9.72 17.42 -1.89
N ILE A 140 -8.44 17.21 -1.65
CA ILE A 140 -7.40 18.20 -1.94
C ILE A 140 -6.77 17.85 -3.28
N VAL A 141 -6.74 18.79 -4.22
CA VAL A 141 -6.14 18.61 -5.55
C VAL A 141 -4.91 19.48 -5.75
N GLY A 142 -3.92 18.96 -6.48
CA GLY A 142 -2.70 19.69 -6.79
C GLY A 142 -2.01 19.18 -8.04
N ASP A 143 -0.90 19.83 -8.37
CA ASP A 143 -0.02 19.40 -9.46
C ASP A 143 0.81 18.17 -9.06
N ALA A 144 1.52 17.57 -10.04
CA ALA A 144 2.24 16.31 -9.87
C ALA A 144 3.30 16.31 -8.73
N GLU A 145 3.85 17.48 -8.41
CA GLU A 145 4.86 17.70 -7.37
C GLU A 145 4.29 17.47 -5.96
N HIS A 146 3.02 17.81 -5.73
CA HIS A 146 2.34 17.59 -4.45
C HIS A 146 2.08 16.12 -4.13
N LEU A 147 2.28 15.22 -5.11
CA LEU A 147 2.18 13.78 -4.92
C LEU A 147 3.51 13.14 -4.54
N VAL A 148 4.61 13.89 -4.58
CA VAL A 148 5.95 13.37 -4.36
C VAL A 148 6.19 13.24 -2.86
N CYS A 149 6.58 12.05 -2.45
CA CYS A 149 6.85 11.71 -1.07
C CYS A 149 8.14 10.89 -1.00
N ASP A 150 9.05 11.31 -0.14
CA ASP A 150 10.33 10.65 0.12
C ASP A 150 10.33 9.88 1.45
N GLU A 151 9.43 10.19 2.38
CA GLU A 151 9.36 9.50 3.67
C GLU A 151 7.92 9.20 4.09
N PHE A 152 7.65 8.03 4.68
CA PHE A 152 6.33 7.75 5.26
C PHE A 152 6.46 6.77 6.42
N VAL A 153 5.38 6.61 7.18
CA VAL A 153 5.27 5.61 8.24
C VAL A 153 4.29 4.55 7.79
N ILE A 154 4.59 3.29 8.11
CA ILE A 154 3.64 2.18 8.03
C ILE A 154 3.28 1.67 9.42
N ASP A 155 2.04 1.23 9.59
CA ASP A 155 1.55 0.58 10.80
C ASP A 155 1.17 -0.89 10.57
N ARG A 156 0.90 -1.58 11.69
CA ARG A 156 0.54 -3.00 11.75
C ARG A 156 1.50 -3.85 10.91
N VAL A 157 2.79 -3.55 11.06
CA VAL A 157 3.85 -4.18 10.29
C VAL A 157 3.97 -5.65 10.68
N ASN A 158 3.78 -6.53 9.71
CA ASN A 158 4.00 -7.95 9.87
C ASN A 158 5.41 -8.31 9.38
N TRP A 159 6.33 -8.54 10.30
CA TRP A 159 7.69 -8.97 9.99
C TRP A 159 7.79 -10.49 9.82
N HIS A 160 8.47 -10.94 8.77
CA HIS A 160 8.80 -12.34 8.58
C HIS A 160 10.17 -12.64 9.18
N PRO A 161 10.29 -13.63 10.08
CA PRO A 161 11.58 -14.05 10.59
C PRO A 161 12.39 -14.73 9.49
N VAL A 162 13.38 -14.03 8.95
CA VAL A 162 14.35 -14.57 7.99
C VAL A 162 15.68 -14.76 8.71
N ALA A 163 16.17 -16.00 8.78
CA ALA A 163 17.48 -16.28 9.38
C ALA A 163 18.59 -15.58 8.55
N GLY A 164 19.49 -14.85 9.23
CA GLY A 164 20.58 -14.11 8.59
C GLY A 164 20.30 -12.63 8.31
N ILE A 165 19.03 -12.23 8.24
CA ILE A 165 18.64 -10.82 8.12
C ILE A 165 18.16 -10.35 9.48
N GLY A 166 19.08 -9.81 10.28
CA GLY A 166 18.84 -8.77 11.30
C GLY A 166 17.64 -8.86 12.26
N LEU A 167 16.85 -9.92 12.33
CA LEU A 167 15.67 -9.96 13.20
C LEU A 167 16.07 -10.11 14.67
N SER A 168 17.28 -10.59 14.96
CA SER A 168 17.85 -10.48 16.31
C SER A 168 18.05 -9.02 16.73
N ALA A 169 18.20 -8.10 15.76
CA ALA A 169 18.21 -6.66 15.99
C ALA A 169 16.80 -6.04 15.96
N VAL A 170 15.73 -6.80 15.71
CA VAL A 170 14.34 -6.30 15.80
C VAL A 170 13.70 -6.75 17.12
N ALA A 171 14.10 -7.90 17.68
CA ALA A 171 13.42 -8.54 18.80
C ALA A 171 13.72 -7.96 20.21
N SER A 172 14.85 -7.30 20.47
CA SER A 172 15.19 -6.85 21.84
C SER A 172 16.04 -5.57 21.90
N ALA A 173 15.39 -4.41 22.08
CA ALA A 173 15.89 -3.13 22.61
C ALA A 173 14.90 -2.00 22.24
N LYS A 174 14.87 -0.92 23.04
CA LYS A 174 13.99 0.25 22.89
C LYS A 174 13.93 0.72 21.43
N ALA A 175 12.74 1.07 20.96
CA ALA A 175 12.60 1.57 19.60
C ALA A 175 13.15 3.00 19.46
N ASP A 176 13.25 3.43 18.21
CA ASP A 176 13.84 4.70 17.78
C ASP A 176 15.38 4.78 17.86
N ASP A 177 16.07 3.65 18.03
CA ASP A 177 17.52 3.58 17.82
C ASP A 177 17.88 3.65 16.33
N PRO A 178 18.53 4.73 15.84
CA PRO A 178 18.93 4.87 14.43
C PRO A 178 19.84 3.72 13.96
N GLY A 179 20.55 3.06 14.88
CA GLY A 179 21.41 1.90 14.60
C GLY A 179 20.66 0.64 14.14
N ARG A 180 19.32 0.62 14.17
CA ARG A 180 18.48 -0.47 13.64
C ARG A 180 17.99 -0.24 12.22
N SER A 181 18.36 0.87 11.59
CA SER A 181 17.96 1.13 10.21
C SER A 181 18.69 0.19 9.25
N PHE A 182 18.02 -0.27 8.21
CA PHE A 182 18.61 -1.13 7.18
C PHE A 182 18.14 -0.72 5.80
N GLU A 183 18.93 -1.07 4.80
CA GLU A 183 18.59 -0.86 3.39
C GLU A 183 17.75 -2.02 2.87
N ALA A 184 16.68 -1.70 2.15
CA ALA A 184 15.80 -2.68 1.54
C ALA A 184 15.13 -2.13 0.29
N THR A 185 14.56 -3.00 -0.52
CA THR A 185 13.66 -2.60 -1.60
C THR A 185 12.24 -2.51 -1.08
N VAL A 186 11.57 -1.37 -1.27
CA VAL A 186 10.18 -1.16 -0.84
C VAL A 186 9.26 -0.96 -2.03
N LYS A 187 8.16 -1.73 -2.08
CA LYS A 187 7.04 -1.52 -3.01
C LYS A 187 5.91 -0.78 -2.28
N ILE A 188 5.51 0.39 -2.77
CA ILE A 188 4.43 1.22 -2.19
C ILE A 188 3.04 0.95 -2.78
N ARG A 189 2.96 0.09 -3.80
CA ARG A 189 1.74 -0.45 -4.43
C ARG A 189 2.10 -1.70 -5.23
N TYR A 190 1.12 -2.53 -5.58
CA TYR A 190 1.34 -3.81 -6.24
C TYR A 190 2.22 -3.75 -7.51
N ASN A 191 1.87 -2.86 -8.45
CA ASN A 191 2.59 -2.68 -9.72
C ASN A 191 3.80 -1.73 -9.61
N HIS A 192 4.19 -1.31 -8.41
CA HIS A 192 5.42 -0.53 -8.22
C HIS A 192 6.63 -1.44 -8.46
N PRO A 193 7.67 -1.02 -9.20
CA PRO A 193 8.85 -1.87 -9.44
C PRO A 193 9.66 -2.17 -8.18
N GLY A 194 9.44 -1.44 -7.09
CA GLY A 194 10.32 -1.38 -5.93
C GLY A 194 11.28 -0.19 -6.07
N THR A 195 11.67 0.40 -4.94
CA THR A 195 12.76 1.38 -4.88
C THR A 195 13.57 1.15 -3.61
N VAL A 196 14.85 1.53 -3.64
CA VAL A 196 15.72 1.42 -2.48
C VAL A 196 15.27 2.43 -1.42
N ALA A 197 15.21 1.95 -0.18
CA ALA A 197 14.80 2.75 0.95
C ALA A 197 15.55 2.32 2.22
N THR A 198 15.81 3.31 3.06
CA THR A 198 16.21 3.09 4.44
C THR A 198 14.95 2.84 5.27
N VAL A 199 14.89 1.68 5.92
CA VAL A 199 13.77 1.27 6.78
C VAL A 199 14.23 1.30 8.23
N THR A 200 13.52 2.06 9.06
CA THR A 200 13.77 2.18 10.50
C THR A 200 12.56 1.61 11.26
N PRO A 201 12.69 0.45 11.93
CA PRO A 201 11.65 -0.07 12.81
C PRO A 201 11.35 0.91 13.96
N LEU A 202 10.07 1.06 14.31
CA LEU A 202 9.56 1.92 15.38
C LEU A 202 8.76 1.08 16.40
N GLU A 203 8.33 1.69 17.51
CA GLU A 203 7.42 1.02 18.48
C GLU A 203 6.06 0.69 17.86
N HIS A 204 5.37 -0.27 18.49
CA HIS A 204 3.97 -0.62 18.22
C HIS A 204 3.73 -1.15 16.81
N ASP A 205 4.61 -2.05 16.33
CA ASP A 205 4.53 -2.64 14.99
C ASP A 205 4.46 -1.58 13.88
N ARG A 206 5.31 -0.54 13.99
CA ARG A 206 5.45 0.50 12.98
C ARG A 206 6.84 0.52 12.38
N ALA A 207 6.97 1.14 11.22
CA ALA A 207 8.26 1.43 10.62
C ALA A 207 8.23 2.77 9.87
N ARG A 208 9.31 3.54 9.97
CA ARG A 208 9.57 4.68 9.10
C ARG A 208 10.30 4.16 7.85
N VAL A 209 9.86 4.60 6.69
CA VAL A 209 10.46 4.27 5.40
C VAL A 209 10.89 5.56 4.74
N ARG A 210 12.19 5.72 4.49
CA ARG A 210 12.76 6.83 3.74
C ARG A 210 13.29 6.32 2.40
N LEU A 211 12.60 6.69 1.33
CA LEU A 211 12.93 6.36 -0.05
C LEU A 211 14.15 7.17 -0.48
N HIS A 212 15.11 6.52 -1.14
CA HIS A 212 16.28 7.23 -1.67
C HIS A 212 15.89 8.11 -2.87
N GLU A 213 14.94 7.65 -3.66
CA GLU A 213 14.33 8.41 -4.75
C GLU A 213 12.88 8.73 -4.40
N PRO A 214 12.49 10.02 -4.32
CA PRO A 214 11.12 10.41 -4.03
C PRO A 214 10.11 9.76 -4.99
N GLN A 215 9.04 9.19 -4.44
CA GLN A 215 8.02 8.47 -5.22
C GLN A 215 6.71 9.23 -5.25
N ARG A 216 6.00 9.14 -6.38
CA ARG A 216 4.67 9.73 -6.54
C ARG A 216 3.57 8.82 -5.99
N ALA A 217 2.57 9.46 -5.37
CA ALA A 217 1.32 8.87 -4.90
C ALA A 217 1.52 7.75 -3.87
N VAL A 218 2.34 8.01 -2.85
CA VAL A 218 2.37 7.21 -1.61
C VAL A 218 1.02 7.42 -0.91
N THR A 219 0.15 6.42 -0.98
CA THR A 219 -1.27 6.58 -0.65
C THR A 219 -1.58 5.90 0.69
N PRO A 220 -2.07 6.63 1.71
CA PRO A 220 -2.54 6.05 2.95
C PRO A 220 -3.54 4.92 2.74
N GLY A 221 -3.43 3.86 3.54
CA GLY A 221 -4.25 2.65 3.42
C GLY A 221 -3.79 1.66 2.34
N GLN A 222 -2.88 2.02 1.44
CA GLN A 222 -2.15 1.03 0.63
C GLN A 222 -1.08 0.32 1.47
N ALA A 223 -0.74 -0.90 1.09
CA ALA A 223 0.35 -1.62 1.73
C ALA A 223 1.71 -1.13 1.19
N ALA A 224 2.70 -0.98 2.08
CA ALA A 224 4.10 -0.97 1.68
C ALA A 224 4.75 -2.29 2.10
N VAL A 225 5.39 -2.95 1.14
CA VAL A 225 6.02 -4.27 1.34
C VAL A 225 7.52 -4.13 1.15
N ILE A 226 8.27 -4.70 2.09
CA ILE A 226 9.71 -4.58 2.24
C ILE A 226 10.35 -5.89 1.81
N TYR A 227 11.36 -5.79 0.94
CA TYR A 227 12.03 -6.91 0.32
C TYR A 227 13.55 -6.81 0.49
N ASP A 228 14.18 -7.96 0.68
CA ASP A 228 15.60 -8.18 0.44
C ASP A 228 15.73 -9.07 -0.79
N ASP A 229 16.16 -8.50 -1.91
CA ASP A 229 16.11 -9.13 -3.24
C ASP A 229 14.74 -9.75 -3.57
N ASP A 230 14.63 -11.07 -3.55
CA ASP A 230 13.42 -11.84 -3.79
C ASP A 230 12.67 -12.23 -2.51
N ILE A 231 13.26 -12.02 -1.33
CA ILE A 231 12.66 -12.38 -0.04
C ILE A 231 11.78 -11.25 0.48
N VAL A 232 10.58 -11.59 0.93
CA VAL A 232 9.70 -10.66 1.65
C VAL A 232 10.13 -10.60 3.10
N LEU A 233 10.59 -9.43 3.55
CA LEU A 233 10.94 -9.19 4.96
C LEU A 233 9.72 -8.86 5.81
N GLY A 234 8.71 -8.28 5.19
CA GLY A 234 7.47 -7.92 5.84
C GLY A 234 6.75 -6.80 5.10
N GLY A 235 5.78 -6.20 5.76
CA GLY A 235 5.07 -5.04 5.24
C GLY A 235 4.01 -4.55 6.20
N GLY A 236 3.47 -3.38 5.92
CA GLY A 236 2.44 -2.72 6.73
C GLY A 236 1.61 -1.77 5.90
N TRP A 237 0.73 -1.01 6.54
CA TRP A 237 -0.19 -0.10 5.87
C TRP A 237 0.33 1.33 5.99
N ILE A 238 0.39 2.04 4.87
CA ILE A 238 0.85 3.43 4.82
C ILE A 238 -0.10 4.28 5.67
N CYS A 239 0.46 4.97 6.66
CA CYS A 239 -0.26 5.88 7.52
C CYS A 239 -0.55 7.19 6.80
N ARG A 240 -1.62 7.87 7.21
CA ARG A 240 -1.87 9.25 6.78
C ARG A 240 -0.78 10.17 7.31
N ARG A 241 -0.23 11.01 6.42
CA ARG A 241 0.55 12.19 6.82
C ARG A 241 -0.46 13.28 7.20
N ALA A 242 -0.25 13.97 8.32
CA ALA A 242 -1.02 15.17 8.59
C ALA A 242 -0.64 16.23 7.55
N PHE A 243 -1.56 16.57 6.64
CA PHE A 243 -1.42 17.78 5.83
C PHE A 243 -1.57 18.98 6.77
N CYS A 244 -0.51 19.74 6.97
CA CYS A 244 -0.57 20.95 7.77
C CYS A 244 -1.24 22.03 6.92
N HIS A 245 -2.56 22.17 7.01
CA HIS A 245 -3.25 23.32 6.43
C HIS A 245 -2.89 24.57 7.22
N PRO A 246 -2.57 25.71 6.57
CA PRO A 246 -2.20 26.95 7.25
C PRO A 246 -3.29 27.46 8.22
N GLU A 247 -4.55 27.02 8.08
CA GLU A 247 -5.64 27.39 8.99
C GLU A 247 -5.67 26.61 10.32
N ARG A 248 -4.92 25.52 10.49
CA ARG A 248 -4.88 24.75 11.76
C ARG A 248 -3.87 25.29 12.79
N SER A 249 -3.25 26.45 12.56
CA SER A 249 -2.31 27.07 13.51
C SER A 249 -2.98 27.78 14.72
N GLY A 250 -4.31 27.67 14.89
CA GLY A 250 -5.06 28.43 15.89
C GLY A 250 -5.92 27.65 16.90
N ALA A 251 -5.97 26.32 16.87
CA ALA A 251 -6.83 25.56 17.79
C ALA A 251 -6.00 24.67 18.74
N GLU A 252 -5.67 25.27 19.88
CA GLU A 252 -5.23 24.72 21.17
C GLU A 252 -4.84 23.23 21.23
N SER A 253 -3.55 23.02 21.50
CA SER A 253 -3.07 21.92 22.33
C SER A 253 -3.88 21.85 23.63
N ARG A 254 -4.75 20.85 23.76
CA ARG A 254 -5.21 20.39 25.06
C ARG A 254 -4.66 19.02 25.32
N ASP A 255 -3.77 19.01 26.31
CA ASP A 255 -3.23 17.83 26.98
C ASP A 255 -4.33 16.77 27.18
N LEU A 256 -4.16 15.61 26.53
CA LEU A 256 -4.74 14.36 27.03
C LEU A 256 -3.83 13.82 28.13
N ALA A 257 -3.78 14.57 29.23
CA ALA A 257 -3.41 14.06 30.52
C ALA A 257 -4.67 14.11 31.39
N THR A 258 -5.06 12.92 31.86
CA THR A 258 -5.91 12.71 33.04
C THR A 258 -7.44 12.85 32.87
N LEU A 259 -8.13 11.72 33.12
CA LEU A 259 -9.29 11.52 34.01
C LEU A 259 -10.45 10.76 33.35
N PRO A 260 -11.22 9.95 34.11
CA PRO A 260 -10.87 8.99 35.15
C PRO A 260 -11.04 7.52 34.69
#